data_AF-A0A0G0VSV6-F1
#
_entry.id   AF-A0A0G0VSV6-F1
#
_cell.length_a   1.000
_cell.length_b   1.000
_cell.length_c   1.000
_cell.angle_alpha   90.00
_cell.angle_beta   90.00
_cell.angle_gamma   90.00
#
_symmetry.space_group_name_H-M   'P 1'
#
loop_
_entity.id
_entity.type
_entity.pdbx_description
1 polymer ?
#
loop_
_entity_poly.entity_id
_entity_poly.type
_entity_poly.pdbx_seq_one_letter_code
_entity_poly.pdbx_strand_id
1 'polypeptide(L)'
;MPRALRTVNNKRETINKNYSFQVSSFKFQVKKGFTLIELLIVISIIGLLAALTLASYGGAQAKARDGIRKSDLAQIRRALELAKSDCTGNAWYPNVTSYSALQTYLKPPNNYMSSVPNDPKNVSPQVYSFIPDPTNVNLSTSPYACPGNTTGTGNYSLYVTLERNTDQDGLASYQKCGGGTSNAKPGLPTSGGDASYTAGQYFVCNS
;
A
#
# COMPACT_ATOMS: atom_id res chain seq x y z
N MET A 1 -16.78 94.20 35.20
CA MET A 1 -15.53 94.92 34.88
C MET A 1 -14.71 94.06 33.91
N PRO A 2 -14.11 94.65 32.87
CA PRO A 2 -13.75 93.96 31.64
C PRO A 2 -12.42 93.23 31.76
N ARG A 3 -12.28 92.04 31.15
CA ARG A 3 -10.95 91.44 30.94
C ARG A 3 -10.82 90.90 29.52
N ALA A 4 -10.24 91.78 28.71
CA ALA A 4 -9.54 91.62 27.43
C ALA A 4 -9.79 90.36 26.59
N LEU A 5 -10.37 90.58 25.40
CA LEU A 5 -10.18 89.75 24.22
C LEU A 5 -8.68 89.68 23.91
N ARG A 6 -8.09 88.49 24.07
CA ARG A 6 -6.70 88.25 23.67
C ARG A 6 -6.69 87.92 22.18
N THR A 7 -6.17 88.84 21.39
CA THR A 7 -5.88 88.70 19.97
C THR A 7 -4.97 87.49 19.74
N VAL A 8 -5.46 86.49 19.00
CA VAL A 8 -4.63 85.39 18.50
C VAL A 8 -3.87 85.90 17.27
N ASN A 9 -2.65 86.37 17.47
CA ASN A 9 -1.73 86.65 16.37
C ASN A 9 -1.26 85.33 15.77
N ASN A 10 -1.76 85.03 14.57
CA ASN A 10 -1.38 83.88 13.77
C ASN A 10 0.02 84.10 13.18
N LYS A 11 1.05 83.84 13.98
CA LYS A 11 2.44 83.83 13.52
C LYS A 11 2.68 82.47 12.87
N ARG A 12 2.54 82.41 11.54
CA ARG A 12 2.99 81.27 10.75
C ARG A 12 4.51 81.20 10.82
N GLU A 13 5.03 80.49 11.81
CA GLU A 13 6.43 80.10 11.80
C GLU A 13 6.61 79.02 10.73
N THR A 14 7.24 79.40 9.63
CA THR A 14 7.67 78.48 8.57
C THR A 14 8.75 77.59 9.15
N ILE A 15 8.38 76.37 9.52
CA ILE A 15 9.36 75.34 9.92
C ILE A 15 10.12 74.92 8.67
N ASN A 16 11.29 75.53 8.43
CA ASN A 16 12.29 75.01 7.48
C ASN A 16 12.91 73.74 8.06
N LYS A 17 12.29 72.57 7.82
CA LYS A 17 12.97 71.28 8.02
C LYS A 17 13.69 70.90 6.74
N ASN A 18 15.01 71.11 6.75
CA ASN A 18 15.92 70.54 5.77
C ASN A 18 16.05 69.04 6.03
N TYR A 19 15.18 68.24 5.42
CA TYR A 19 15.35 66.79 5.37
C TYR A 19 16.35 66.47 4.26
N SER A 20 17.63 66.34 4.61
CA SER A 20 18.59 65.71 3.71
C SER A 20 18.30 64.22 3.65
N PHE A 21 17.59 63.78 2.62
CA PHE A 21 17.43 62.37 2.28
C PHE A 21 18.78 61.83 1.85
N GLN A 22 19.54 61.29 2.81
CA GLN A 22 20.79 60.59 2.54
C GLN A 22 20.43 59.27 1.86
N VAL A 23 20.53 59.24 0.53
CA VAL A 23 20.46 57.99 -0.24
C VAL A 23 21.75 57.23 0.07
N SER A 24 21.70 56.36 1.09
CA SER A 24 22.75 55.38 1.31
C SER A 24 22.89 54.55 0.03
N SER A 25 23.97 54.79 -0.72
CA SER A 25 24.26 54.09 -1.98
C SER A 25 24.31 52.59 -1.72
N PHE A 26 23.26 51.85 -2.10
CA PHE A 26 23.30 50.38 -2.13
C PHE A 26 24.33 49.97 -3.19
N LYS A 27 25.54 49.64 -2.75
CA LYS A 27 26.55 49.04 -3.63
C LYS A 27 26.05 47.66 -4.06
N PHE A 28 25.45 47.57 -5.24
CA PHE A 28 25.14 46.29 -5.88
C PHE A 28 26.49 45.65 -6.25
N GLN A 29 27.01 44.80 -5.37
CA GLN A 29 28.18 43.97 -5.66
C GLN A 29 27.79 43.06 -6.82
N VAL A 30 28.31 43.32 -8.02
CA VAL A 30 28.15 42.45 -9.19
C VAL A 30 28.85 41.14 -8.87
N LYS A 31 28.11 40.18 -8.31
CA LYS A 31 28.58 38.81 -8.17
C LYS A 31 28.79 38.27 -9.58
N LYS A 32 29.93 37.64 -9.84
CA LYS A 32 30.17 36.92 -11.10
C LYS A 32 29.03 35.93 -11.30
N GLY A 33 28.22 36.13 -12.34
CA GLY A 33 27.12 35.25 -12.70
C GLY A 33 27.65 33.95 -13.31
N PHE A 34 26.83 32.90 -13.28
CA PHE A 34 27.10 31.66 -14.00
C PHE A 34 27.19 31.93 -15.51
N THR A 35 28.14 31.27 -16.16
CA THR A 35 28.29 31.29 -17.61
C THR A 35 27.18 30.48 -18.27
N LEU A 36 26.82 30.81 -19.52
CA LEU A 36 25.83 30.06 -20.29
C LEU A 36 26.24 28.58 -20.47
N ILE A 37 27.54 28.33 -20.61
CA ILE A 37 28.07 26.97 -20.75
C ILE A 37 27.96 26.18 -19.44
N GLU A 38 28.16 26.81 -18.29
CA GLU A 38 27.95 26.16 -16.98
C GLU A 38 26.50 25.73 -16.81
N LEU A 39 25.54 26.59 -17.17
CA LEU A 39 24.13 26.21 -17.09
C LEU A 39 23.78 25.09 -18.08
N LEU A 40 24.33 25.13 -19.29
CA LEU A 40 24.08 24.13 -20.34
C LEU A 40 24.58 22.74 -19.94
N ILE A 41 25.77 22.66 -19.34
CA ILE A 41 26.32 21.39 -18.85
C ILE A 41 25.49 20.83 -17.69
N VAL A 42 24.98 21.69 -16.81
CA VAL A 42 24.18 21.23 -15.66
C VAL A 42 22.87 20.59 -16.13
N ILE A 43 22.14 21.24 -17.02
CA ILE A 43 20.87 20.66 -17.52
C ILE A 43 21.10 19.41 -18.36
N SER A 44 22.24 19.31 -19.06
CA SER A 44 22.57 18.11 -19.84
C SER A 44 22.89 16.91 -18.94
N ILE A 45 23.65 17.13 -17.85
CA ILE A 45 23.93 16.09 -16.85
C ILE A 45 22.65 15.67 -16.13
N ILE A 46 21.80 16.62 -15.71
CA ILE A 46 20.50 16.30 -15.08
C ILE A 46 19.62 15.50 -16.05
N GLY A 47 19.55 15.89 -17.33
CA GLY A 47 18.79 15.18 -18.35
C GLY A 47 19.28 13.73 -18.56
N LEU A 48 20.59 13.53 -18.61
CA LEU A 48 21.19 12.19 -18.74
C LEU A 48 20.85 11.30 -17.53
N LEU A 49 21.03 11.80 -16.31
CA LEU A 49 20.73 11.05 -15.09
C LEU A 49 19.24 10.75 -14.97
N ALA A 50 18.37 11.72 -15.29
CA ALA A 50 16.93 11.55 -15.27
C ALA A 50 16.48 10.42 -16.21
N ALA A 51 17.02 10.36 -17.43
CA ALA A 51 16.68 9.30 -18.40
C ALA A 51 16.99 7.89 -17.87
N LEU A 52 18.17 7.69 -17.27
CA LEU A 52 18.57 6.39 -16.70
C LEU A 52 17.70 5.99 -15.50
N THR A 53 17.36 6.95 -14.63
CA THR A 53 16.52 6.67 -13.46
C THR A 53 15.10 6.24 -13.86
N LEU A 54 14.50 6.92 -14.85
CA LEU A 54 13.15 6.59 -15.33
C LEU A 54 13.08 5.18 -15.94
N ALA A 55 14.14 4.75 -16.63
CA ALA A 55 14.20 3.40 -17.22
C ALA A 55 14.14 2.28 -16.16
N SER A 56 14.60 2.51 -14.93
CA SER A 56 14.61 1.50 -13.86
C SER A 56 13.43 1.60 -12.89
N TYR A 57 12.72 2.73 -12.88
CA TYR A 57 11.70 3.06 -11.89
C TYR A 57 10.49 2.12 -11.88
N GLY A 58 10.02 1.69 -13.06
CA GLY A 58 8.84 0.83 -13.19
C GLY A 58 9.00 -0.54 -12.51
N GLY A 59 10.18 -1.17 -12.66
CA GLY A 59 10.48 -2.46 -12.05
C GLY A 59 10.58 -2.39 -10.52
N ALA A 60 11.15 -1.29 -10.00
CA ALA A 60 11.24 -1.07 -8.55
C ALA A 60 9.84 -0.91 -7.92
N GLN A 61 8.95 -0.16 -8.56
CA GLN A 61 7.57 -0.04 -8.09
C GLN A 61 6.82 -1.37 -8.11
N ALA A 62 6.97 -2.18 -9.16
CA ALA A 62 6.34 -3.50 -9.25
C ALA A 62 6.82 -4.42 -8.11
N LYS A 63 8.14 -4.44 -7.85
CA LYS A 63 8.73 -5.20 -6.73
C LYS A 63 8.19 -4.75 -5.37
N ALA A 64 8.02 -3.44 -5.16
CA ALA A 64 7.45 -2.91 -3.92
C ALA A 64 6.00 -3.36 -3.71
N ARG A 65 5.16 -3.29 -4.76
CA ARG A 65 3.77 -3.77 -4.71
C ARG A 65 3.69 -5.28 -4.50
N ASP A 66 4.56 -6.07 -5.12
CA ASP A 66 4.66 -7.52 -4.87
C ASP A 66 5.01 -7.82 -3.41
N GLY A 67 5.89 -7.03 -2.80
CA GLY A 67 6.20 -7.12 -1.38
C GLY A 67 4.98 -6.84 -0.48
N ILE A 68 4.18 -5.83 -0.83
CA ILE A 68 2.91 -5.53 -0.15
C ILE A 68 1.95 -6.72 -0.27
N ARG A 69 1.74 -7.26 -1.48
CA ARG A 69 0.88 -8.43 -1.72
C ARG A 69 1.24 -9.63 -0.86
N LYS A 70 2.54 -9.97 -0.79
CA LYS A 70 3.03 -11.08 0.05
C LYS A 70 2.74 -10.83 1.53
N SER A 71 2.98 -9.60 2.00
CA SER A 71 2.69 -9.19 3.38
C SER A 71 1.20 -9.27 3.71
N ASP A 72 0.34 -8.83 2.79
CA ASP A 72 -1.10 -8.82 2.98
C ASP A 72 -1.66 -10.24 3.09
N LEU A 73 -1.24 -11.16 2.22
CA LEU A 73 -1.63 -12.57 2.34
C LEU A 73 -1.15 -13.20 3.65
N ALA A 74 0.04 -12.83 4.14
CA ALA A 74 0.54 -13.30 5.43
C ALA A 74 -0.28 -12.74 6.61
N GLN A 75 -0.73 -11.49 6.54
CA GLN A 75 -1.62 -10.89 7.55
C GLN A 75 -2.99 -11.58 7.55
N ILE A 76 -3.57 -11.85 6.37
CA ILE A 76 -4.84 -12.55 6.25
C ILE A 76 -4.73 -13.96 6.80
N ARG A 77 -3.63 -14.67 6.53
CA ARG A 77 -3.36 -15.97 7.16
C ARG A 77 -3.38 -15.86 8.68
N ARG A 78 -2.69 -14.88 9.28
CA ARG A 78 -2.70 -14.74 10.76
C ARG A 78 -4.11 -14.51 11.30
N ALA A 79 -4.93 -13.71 10.62
CA ALA A 79 -6.32 -13.51 11.02
C ALA A 79 -7.17 -14.78 10.86
N LEU A 80 -6.91 -15.61 9.84
CA LEU A 80 -7.53 -16.92 9.69
C LEU A 80 -7.10 -17.91 10.78
N GLU A 81 -5.83 -17.89 11.19
CA GLU A 81 -5.36 -18.70 12.32
C GLU A 81 -5.96 -18.24 13.65
N LEU A 82 -6.23 -16.93 13.81
CA LEU A 82 -7.00 -16.43 14.94
C LEU A 82 -8.46 -16.89 14.85
N ALA A 83 -9.10 -16.77 13.69
CA ALA A 83 -10.46 -17.22 13.50
C ALA A 83 -10.65 -18.73 13.77
N LYS A 84 -9.60 -19.52 13.53
CA LYS A 84 -9.57 -20.95 13.85
C LYS A 84 -9.78 -21.24 15.33
N SER A 85 -9.27 -20.41 16.25
CA SER A 85 -9.45 -20.65 17.68
C SER A 85 -10.90 -20.54 18.13
N ASP A 86 -11.70 -19.81 17.37
CA ASP A 86 -13.09 -19.50 17.70
C ASP A 86 -14.06 -20.42 16.95
N CYS A 87 -13.57 -21.20 15.99
CA CYS A 87 -14.30 -22.30 15.37
C CYS A 87 -14.32 -23.52 16.30
N THR A 88 -15.44 -24.24 16.33
CA THR A 88 -15.61 -25.42 17.21
C THR A 88 -15.69 -26.72 16.41
N GLY A 89 -15.27 -27.83 17.02
CA GLY A 89 -15.28 -29.16 16.39
C GLY A 89 -14.16 -29.40 15.40
N ASN A 90 -14.48 -30.09 14.31
CA ASN A 90 -13.54 -30.37 13.22
C ASN A 90 -13.46 -29.22 12.18
N ALA A 91 -14.23 -28.15 12.41
CA ALA A 91 -14.22 -26.93 11.61
C ALA A 91 -13.07 -26.03 12.07
N TRP A 92 -12.16 -25.66 11.17
CA TRP A 92 -10.97 -24.88 11.53
C TRP A 92 -10.89 -23.53 10.82
N TYR A 93 -11.50 -23.36 9.65
CA TYR A 93 -11.47 -22.12 8.89
C TYR A 93 -12.83 -21.85 8.25
N PRO A 94 -13.19 -20.59 7.92
CA PRO A 94 -14.45 -20.28 7.24
C PRO A 94 -14.53 -20.93 5.86
N ASN A 95 -15.62 -21.63 5.57
CA ASN A 95 -15.98 -22.07 4.23
C ASN A 95 -16.73 -20.93 3.51
N VAL A 96 -15.96 -20.00 2.95
CA VAL A 96 -16.47 -18.91 2.10
C VAL A 96 -15.86 -19.03 0.71
N THR A 97 -16.65 -18.88 -0.34
CA THR A 97 -16.23 -19.20 -1.72
C THR A 97 -15.62 -18.03 -2.48
N SER A 98 -15.46 -16.87 -1.85
CA SER A 98 -14.88 -15.68 -2.47
C SER A 98 -14.05 -14.85 -1.50
N TYR A 99 -13.12 -14.06 -2.06
CA TYR A 99 -12.35 -13.11 -1.28
C TYR A 99 -13.23 -12.04 -0.61
N SER A 100 -14.27 -11.57 -1.28
CA SER A 100 -15.21 -10.60 -0.71
C SER A 100 -16.00 -11.17 0.47
N ALA A 101 -16.41 -12.44 0.40
CA ALA A 101 -17.06 -13.12 1.52
C ALA A 101 -16.09 -13.32 2.69
N LEU A 102 -14.82 -13.64 2.40
CA LEU A 102 -13.76 -13.67 3.42
C LEU A 102 -13.57 -12.30 4.07
N GLN A 103 -13.59 -11.22 3.29
CA GLN A 103 -13.46 -9.86 3.85
C GLN A 103 -14.59 -9.53 4.83
N THR A 104 -15.83 -9.93 4.52
CA THR A 104 -16.97 -9.78 5.43
C THR A 104 -16.79 -10.64 6.68
N TYR A 105 -16.32 -11.87 6.53
CA TYR A 105 -16.08 -12.78 7.65
C TYR A 105 -14.99 -12.27 8.62
N LEU A 106 -13.92 -11.66 8.12
CA LEU A 106 -12.81 -11.19 8.96
C LEU A 106 -13.11 -9.85 9.65
N LYS A 107 -14.04 -9.07 9.10
CA LYS A 107 -14.48 -7.77 9.62
C LYS A 107 -15.52 -7.92 10.74
N PRO A 108 -15.95 -6.83 11.40
CA PRO A 108 -17.10 -6.86 12.30
C PRO A 108 -18.31 -7.54 11.62
N PRO A 109 -19.03 -8.44 12.31
CA PRO A 109 -19.05 -8.65 13.77
C PRO A 109 -17.98 -9.60 14.33
N ASN A 110 -17.23 -10.34 13.50
CA ASN A 110 -16.31 -11.38 13.97
C ASN A 110 -14.94 -10.82 14.44
N ASN A 111 -14.55 -9.62 13.99
CA ASN A 111 -13.44 -8.83 14.54
C ASN A 111 -12.03 -9.46 14.48
N TYR A 112 -11.70 -10.25 13.45
CA TYR A 112 -10.34 -10.79 13.27
C TYR A 112 -9.38 -9.83 12.58
N MET A 113 -9.90 -8.85 11.85
CA MET A 113 -9.13 -7.82 11.18
C MET A 113 -9.92 -6.51 11.05
N SER A 114 -9.33 -5.38 11.47
CA SER A 114 -9.97 -4.06 11.42
C SER A 114 -10.17 -3.56 9.98
N SER A 115 -9.23 -3.88 9.10
CA SER A 115 -9.33 -3.61 7.66
C SER A 115 -8.65 -4.73 6.89
N VAL A 116 -9.44 -5.51 6.15
CA VAL A 116 -8.89 -6.53 5.25
C VAL A 116 -8.30 -5.84 4.01
N PRO A 117 -7.01 -6.08 3.69
CA PRO A 117 -6.36 -5.44 2.55
C PRO A 117 -7.08 -5.67 1.23
N ASN A 118 -6.81 -4.81 0.26
CA ASN A 118 -7.10 -5.04 -1.14
C ASN A 118 -5.79 -4.93 -1.91
N ASP A 119 -5.70 -5.59 -3.06
CA ASP A 119 -4.52 -5.48 -3.90
C ASP A 119 -4.22 -4.00 -4.23
N PRO A 120 -2.95 -3.54 -4.24
CA PRO A 120 -2.61 -2.15 -4.51
C PRO A 120 -3.14 -1.59 -5.83
N LYS A 121 -3.35 -2.44 -6.85
CA LYS A 121 -4.01 -2.05 -8.09
C LYS A 121 -5.47 -2.48 -8.11
N ASN A 122 -5.82 -3.59 -7.46
CA ASN A 122 -7.16 -4.14 -7.39
C ASN A 122 -7.83 -4.28 -8.78
N VAL A 123 -7.04 -4.69 -9.76
CA VAL A 123 -7.49 -4.94 -11.14
C VAL A 123 -7.02 -6.32 -11.55
N SER A 124 -7.83 -7.02 -12.34
CA SER A 124 -7.46 -8.33 -12.88
C SER A 124 -6.16 -8.22 -13.72
N PRO A 125 -5.21 -9.17 -13.60
CA PRO A 125 -5.23 -10.40 -12.80
C PRO A 125 -4.66 -10.25 -11.36
N GLN A 126 -4.26 -9.06 -10.94
CA GLN A 126 -3.73 -8.78 -9.60
C GLN A 126 -4.85 -8.53 -8.59
N VAL A 127 -5.60 -9.60 -8.28
CA VAL A 127 -6.65 -9.60 -7.25
C VAL A 127 -6.41 -10.75 -6.29
N TYR A 128 -6.66 -10.53 -4.99
CA TYR A 128 -6.56 -11.57 -3.99
C TYR A 128 -7.70 -12.58 -4.14
N SER A 129 -7.34 -13.86 -4.05
CA SER A 129 -8.28 -14.97 -4.12
C SER A 129 -8.17 -15.85 -2.89
N PHE A 130 -9.31 -16.39 -2.46
CA PHE A 130 -9.41 -17.36 -1.37
C PHE A 130 -10.19 -18.58 -1.87
N ILE A 131 -9.64 -19.77 -1.62
CA ILE A 131 -10.25 -21.05 -2.01
C ILE A 131 -10.28 -21.95 -0.76
N PRO A 132 -11.46 -22.21 -0.18
CA PRO A 132 -11.61 -23.19 0.88
C PRO A 132 -11.62 -24.60 0.31
N ASP A 133 -11.34 -25.60 1.15
CA ASP A 133 -11.50 -27.00 0.77
C ASP A 133 -12.99 -27.36 0.69
N PRO A 134 -13.48 -27.83 -0.48
CA PRO A 134 -14.87 -28.21 -0.66
C PRO A 134 -15.20 -29.60 -0.09
N THR A 135 -14.18 -30.43 0.21
CA THR A 135 -14.35 -31.83 0.63
C THR A 135 -14.37 -31.99 2.15
N ASN A 136 -13.66 -31.11 2.87
CA ASN A 136 -13.62 -31.08 4.34
C ASN A 136 -14.62 -30.07 4.91
N VAL A 137 -15.81 -29.96 4.31
CA VAL A 137 -16.90 -29.17 4.87
C VAL A 137 -17.52 -29.94 6.04
N ASN A 138 -17.41 -29.41 7.26
CA ASN A 138 -18.22 -29.92 8.36
C ASN A 138 -19.66 -29.51 8.13
N LEU A 139 -20.38 -30.31 7.35
CA LEU A 139 -21.74 -30.07 6.90
C LEU A 139 -22.70 -29.87 8.08
N SER A 140 -22.95 -28.60 8.41
CA SER A 140 -24.23 -28.04 8.88
C SER A 140 -24.94 -28.66 10.09
N THR A 141 -24.37 -29.62 10.81
CA THR A 141 -24.96 -30.09 12.07
C THR A 141 -24.23 -29.39 13.22
N SER A 142 -24.89 -28.34 13.73
CA SER A 142 -24.63 -27.77 15.05
C SER A 142 -24.25 -28.90 16.03
N PRO A 143 -23.09 -28.80 16.72
CA PRO A 143 -22.51 -27.56 17.21
C PRO A 143 -21.30 -27.00 16.44
N TYR A 144 -20.88 -27.57 15.31
CA TYR A 144 -19.55 -27.29 14.72
C TYR A 144 -19.50 -26.10 13.75
N ALA A 145 -19.88 -24.91 14.23
CA ALA A 145 -19.91 -23.68 13.43
C ALA A 145 -18.70 -22.77 13.73
N CYS A 146 -18.19 -22.13 12.69
CA CYS A 146 -17.35 -20.93 12.84
C CYS A 146 -18.26 -19.71 13.11
N PRO A 147 -17.76 -18.65 13.78
CA PRO A 147 -18.53 -17.42 13.98
C PRO A 147 -19.09 -16.84 12.67
N GLY A 148 -20.26 -16.19 12.73
CA GLY A 148 -20.92 -15.67 11.53
C GLY A 148 -21.72 -16.72 10.73
N ASN A 149 -22.21 -17.77 11.39
CA ASN A 149 -23.10 -18.80 10.82
C ASN A 149 -22.55 -19.40 9.51
N THR A 150 -21.24 -19.64 9.48
CA THR A 150 -20.54 -20.20 8.31
C THR A 150 -20.05 -21.60 8.65
N THR A 151 -20.20 -22.52 7.71
CA THR A 151 -19.62 -23.87 7.77
C THR A 151 -18.10 -23.78 7.87
N GLY A 152 -17.47 -24.68 8.62
CA GLY A 152 -16.02 -24.76 8.64
C GLY A 152 -15.43 -25.64 7.55
N THR A 153 -14.19 -25.34 7.17
CA THR A 153 -13.32 -26.16 6.32
C THR A 153 -12.01 -26.50 7.03
N GLY A 154 -11.41 -27.64 6.69
CA GLY A 154 -10.13 -28.08 7.26
C GLY A 154 -8.90 -27.45 6.58
N ASN A 155 -9.01 -27.08 5.30
CA ASN A 155 -7.91 -26.50 4.53
C ASN A 155 -8.36 -25.30 3.72
N TYR A 156 -7.41 -24.42 3.41
CA TYR A 156 -7.62 -23.32 2.48
C TYR A 156 -6.35 -22.95 1.73
N SER A 157 -6.51 -22.23 0.63
CA SER A 157 -5.43 -21.48 -0.01
C SER A 157 -5.84 -20.03 -0.27
N LEU A 158 -4.89 -19.13 -0.11
CA LEU A 158 -4.92 -17.76 -0.58
C LEU A 158 -3.92 -17.65 -1.71
N TYR A 159 -4.23 -16.91 -2.76
CA TYR A 159 -3.24 -16.64 -3.80
C TYR A 159 -3.46 -15.30 -4.48
N VAL A 160 -2.41 -14.87 -5.17
CA VAL A 160 -2.38 -13.66 -5.98
C VAL A 160 -1.43 -13.83 -7.15
N THR A 161 -1.71 -13.17 -8.26
CA THR A 161 -0.76 -13.02 -9.36
C THR A 161 0.09 -11.78 -9.11
N LEU A 162 1.39 -11.95 -8.97
CA LEU A 162 2.41 -10.91 -8.85
C LEU A 162 2.60 -10.20 -10.20
N GLU A 163 3.13 -8.98 -10.15
CA GLU A 163 3.47 -8.23 -11.37
C GLU A 163 4.75 -8.73 -12.02
N ARG A 164 5.65 -9.33 -11.24
CA ARG A 164 6.89 -9.92 -11.74
C ARG A 164 6.77 -11.44 -11.76
N ASN A 165 7.02 -12.03 -12.93
CA ASN A 165 7.01 -13.48 -13.13
C ASN A 165 8.33 -14.18 -12.73
N THR A 166 9.38 -13.42 -12.44
CA THR A 166 10.72 -13.94 -12.07
C THR A 166 10.90 -14.19 -10.57
N ASP A 167 9.82 -14.07 -9.79
CA ASP A 167 9.86 -14.21 -8.35
C ASP A 167 10.01 -15.68 -7.93
N GLN A 168 11.18 -16.03 -7.40
CA GLN A 168 11.52 -17.40 -6.96
C GLN A 168 10.69 -17.85 -5.75
N ASP A 169 10.20 -16.89 -4.94
CA ASP A 169 9.41 -17.23 -3.75
C ASP A 169 8.05 -17.81 -4.12
N GLY A 170 7.54 -17.53 -5.32
CA GLY A 170 6.25 -18.03 -5.80
C GLY A 170 6.25 -19.56 -5.97
N LEU A 171 7.31 -20.13 -6.56
CA LEU A 171 7.45 -21.59 -6.68
C LEU A 171 7.63 -22.24 -5.30
N ALA A 172 8.47 -21.65 -4.45
CA ALA A 172 8.69 -22.15 -3.09
C ALA A 172 7.38 -22.13 -2.27
N SER A 173 6.60 -21.07 -2.43
CA SER A 173 5.27 -20.91 -1.83
C SER A 173 4.27 -21.95 -2.36
N TYR A 174 4.24 -22.17 -3.67
CA TYR A 174 3.41 -23.20 -4.30
C TYR A 174 3.72 -24.60 -3.75
N GLN A 175 5.01 -24.96 -3.72
CA GLN A 175 5.47 -26.24 -3.17
C GLN A 175 5.17 -26.36 -1.67
N LYS A 176 5.31 -25.27 -0.90
CA LYS A 176 4.96 -25.24 0.53
C LYS A 176 3.48 -25.55 0.77
N CYS A 177 2.61 -25.21 -0.17
CA CYS A 177 1.20 -25.56 -0.15
C CYS A 177 0.88 -26.90 -0.81
N GLY A 178 1.89 -27.75 -1.00
CA GLY A 178 1.75 -29.10 -1.56
C GLY A 178 1.52 -29.15 -3.06
N GLY A 179 1.71 -28.03 -3.77
CA GLY A 179 1.53 -27.95 -5.22
C GLY A 179 2.33 -29.02 -5.96
N GLY A 180 1.72 -29.66 -6.96
CA GLY A 180 2.35 -30.74 -7.72
C GLY A 180 2.30 -32.11 -7.03
N THR A 181 1.77 -32.20 -5.81
CA THR A 181 1.56 -33.46 -5.08
C THR A 181 0.08 -33.82 -5.00
N SER A 182 -0.25 -35.05 -4.57
CA SER A 182 -1.63 -35.45 -4.25
C SER A 182 -2.19 -34.77 -3.00
N ASN A 183 -1.35 -34.09 -2.22
CA ASN A 183 -1.72 -33.39 -0.99
C ASN A 183 -1.81 -31.87 -1.20
N ALA A 184 -1.94 -31.39 -2.44
CA ALA A 184 -2.02 -29.97 -2.72
C ALA A 184 -3.24 -29.34 -2.03
N LYS A 185 -3.04 -28.16 -1.45
CA LYS A 185 -4.12 -27.38 -0.86
C LYS A 185 -5.15 -26.96 -1.94
N PRO A 186 -6.38 -26.61 -1.56
CA PRO A 186 -7.46 -26.34 -2.51
C PRO A 186 -7.08 -25.32 -3.58
N GLY A 187 -7.46 -25.56 -4.84
CA GLY A 187 -7.20 -24.64 -5.95
C GLY A 187 -5.76 -24.63 -6.48
N LEU A 188 -4.85 -25.43 -5.90
CA LEU A 188 -3.53 -25.66 -6.48
C LEU A 188 -3.60 -26.84 -7.47
N PRO A 189 -3.00 -26.72 -8.66
CA PRO A 189 -2.88 -27.84 -9.59
C PRO A 189 -2.20 -29.07 -8.96
N THR A 190 -2.85 -30.24 -9.05
CA THR A 190 -2.34 -31.52 -8.57
C THR A 190 -1.73 -32.32 -9.73
N SER A 191 -0.45 -32.64 -9.63
CA SER A 191 0.35 -33.58 -10.45
C SER A 191 0.27 -33.49 -11.98
N GLY A 192 1.35 -32.93 -12.53
CA GLY A 192 1.83 -33.03 -13.90
C GLY A 192 3.19 -32.32 -14.04
N GLY A 193 4.20 -32.70 -13.24
CA GLY A 193 5.53 -32.05 -13.18
C GLY A 193 5.49 -30.56 -12.79
N ASP A 194 6.63 -29.87 -12.86
CA ASP A 194 6.73 -28.40 -12.70
C ASP A 194 5.84 -27.61 -13.70
N ALA A 195 5.16 -28.30 -14.63
CA ALA A 195 4.39 -27.73 -15.72
C ALA A 195 3.01 -27.15 -15.31
N SER A 196 2.64 -27.17 -14.03
CA SER A 196 1.35 -26.58 -13.57
C SER A 196 1.48 -25.31 -12.74
N TYR A 197 2.68 -24.95 -12.27
CA TYR A 197 2.89 -23.66 -11.60
C TYR A 197 2.96 -22.55 -12.65
N THR A 198 2.07 -21.55 -12.54
CA THR A 198 2.15 -20.38 -13.41
C THR A 198 3.12 -19.37 -12.79
N ALA A 199 4.19 -19.05 -13.53
CA ALA A 199 5.18 -18.08 -13.08
C ALA A 199 4.54 -16.74 -12.70
N GLY A 200 4.91 -16.23 -11.52
CA GLY A 200 4.32 -15.02 -10.96
C GLY A 200 3.14 -15.26 -10.03
N GLN A 201 2.73 -16.49 -9.75
CA GLN A 201 1.74 -16.74 -8.69
C GLN A 201 2.41 -16.86 -7.31
N TYR A 202 1.74 -16.35 -6.28
CA TYR A 202 2.17 -16.52 -4.90
C TYR A 202 1.00 -17.02 -4.04
N PHE A 203 1.26 -18.05 -3.25
CA PHE A 203 0.29 -18.79 -2.46
C PHE A 203 0.55 -18.70 -0.94
N VAL A 204 -0.51 -18.69 -0.15
CA VAL A 204 -0.45 -18.82 1.30
C VAL A 204 -1.58 -19.74 1.73
N CYS A 205 -1.25 -20.84 2.38
CA CYS A 205 -2.20 -21.83 2.86
C CYS A 205 -2.05 -22.04 4.37
N ASN A 206 -3.03 -22.75 4.97
CA ASN A 206 -2.85 -23.29 6.31
C ASN A 206 -1.71 -24.30 6.33
N SER A 207 -1.06 -24.40 7.50
CA SER A 207 -0.13 -25.49 7.79
C SER A 207 -0.82 -26.86 7.74
#